data_AF-A0A7V4LRV9-F1
#
_entry.id   AF-A0A7V4LRV9-F1
#
_cell.length_a   1.000
_cell.length_b   1.000
_cell.length_c   1.000
_cell.angle_alpha   90.00
_cell.angle_beta   90.00
_cell.angle_gamma   90.00
#
_symmetry.space_group_name_H-M   'P 1'
#
loop_
_entity.id
_entity.type
_entity.pdbx_description
1 polymer ?
#
loop_
_entity_poly.entity_id
_entity_poly.type
_entity_poly.pdbx_seq_one_letter_code
_entity_poly.pdbx_strand_id
1 'polypeptide(L)'
;MREASLEFLRTLVNTPSPSGHEVRGQRVWLDYVEAYADETFSDAYGNCVAVFNKGGSPRLMLAAHADEIALTVNYIDKEGFLYVRKLGGVDPVVARAQRVVIHTAHGPVKGVIGNVAPHLTKQEKDRRLPEISDLFIDIGVDSRRAAEKLVRIGDPVTLTPEFEVLHGDIAVARAFDNRV
;
A
#
# COMPACT_ATOMS: atom_id res chain seq x y z
N MET A 1 13.56 15.21 -15.69
CA MET A 1 14.14 13.92 -15.23
C MET A 1 14.55 13.08 -16.44
N ARG A 2 15.56 12.20 -16.35
CA ARG A 2 15.84 11.23 -17.44
C ARG A 2 14.68 10.23 -17.57
N GLU A 3 14.36 9.80 -18.78
CA GLU A 3 13.26 8.85 -19.03
C GLU A 3 13.40 7.55 -18.22
N ALA A 4 14.59 6.96 -18.19
CA ALA A 4 14.86 5.76 -17.39
C ALA A 4 14.65 5.96 -15.88
N SER A 5 14.94 7.16 -15.35
CA SER A 5 14.72 7.47 -13.95
C SER A 5 13.24 7.67 -13.63
N LEU A 6 12.48 8.25 -14.56
CA LEU A 6 11.03 8.39 -14.43
C LEU A 6 10.33 7.02 -14.49
N GLU A 7 10.78 6.13 -15.37
CA GLU A 7 10.22 4.79 -15.49
C GLU A 7 10.54 3.92 -14.26
N PHE A 8 11.76 4.06 -13.72
CA PHE A 8 12.11 3.46 -12.42
C PHE A 8 11.18 3.97 -11.32
N LEU A 9 11.00 5.29 -11.19
CA LEU A 9 10.12 5.88 -10.17
C LEU A 9 8.67 5.39 -10.33
N ARG A 10 8.16 5.38 -11.56
CA ARG A 10 6.82 4.86 -11.89
C ARG A 10 6.68 3.41 -11.45
N THR A 11 7.66 2.56 -11.77
CA THR A 11 7.65 1.15 -11.38
C THR A 11 7.73 0.97 -9.86
N LEU A 12 8.65 1.69 -9.22
CA LEU A 12 8.87 1.63 -7.78
C LEU A 12 7.61 2.04 -7.01
N VAL A 13 6.97 3.14 -7.40
CA VAL A 13 5.79 3.67 -6.73
C VAL A 13 4.52 2.84 -7.03
N ASN A 14 4.35 2.36 -8.26
CA ASN A 14 3.21 1.50 -8.61
C ASN A 14 3.33 0.07 -8.05
N THR A 15 4.51 -0.35 -7.61
CA THR A 15 4.69 -1.64 -6.95
C THR A 15 4.17 -1.58 -5.50
N PRO A 16 3.22 -2.42 -5.09
CA PRO A 16 2.71 -2.43 -3.71
C PRO A 16 3.76 -2.96 -2.72
N SER A 17 3.98 -2.22 -1.65
CA SER A 17 4.92 -2.51 -0.56
C SER A 17 4.30 -2.16 0.82
N PRO A 18 3.14 -2.70 1.21
CA PRO A 18 2.58 -2.44 2.54
C PRO A 18 3.57 -2.82 3.65
N SER A 19 3.53 -2.15 4.80
CA SER A 19 4.40 -2.51 5.94
C SER A 19 4.24 -4.00 6.32
N GLY A 20 5.34 -4.73 6.45
CA GLY A 20 5.40 -6.19 6.61
C GLY A 20 5.24 -7.02 5.33
N HIS A 21 5.08 -6.38 4.17
CA HIS A 21 4.91 -6.99 2.85
C HIS A 21 5.77 -6.28 1.77
N GLU A 22 6.95 -5.80 2.15
CA GLU A 22 7.76 -4.87 1.37
C GLU A 22 8.57 -5.51 0.24
N VAL A 23 8.73 -6.84 0.30
CA VAL A 23 9.65 -7.61 -0.56
C VAL A 23 9.53 -7.25 -2.04
N ARG A 24 8.31 -7.02 -2.55
CA ARG A 24 8.11 -6.63 -3.96
C ARG A 24 8.70 -5.26 -4.28
N GLY A 25 8.43 -4.25 -3.46
CA GLY A 25 8.97 -2.90 -3.65
C GLY A 25 10.48 -2.86 -3.45
N GLN A 26 10.98 -3.58 -2.45
CA GLN A 26 12.40 -3.70 -2.17
C GLN A 26 13.17 -4.38 -3.31
N ARG A 27 12.60 -5.44 -3.92
CA ARG A 27 13.17 -6.10 -5.10
C ARG A 27 13.34 -5.12 -6.26
N VAL A 28 12.33 -4.29 -6.54
CA VAL A 28 12.41 -3.27 -7.61
C VAL A 28 13.58 -2.31 -7.39
N TRP A 29 13.76 -1.83 -6.15
CA TRP A 29 14.88 -0.96 -5.80
C TRP A 29 16.23 -1.69 -5.91
N LEU A 30 16.31 -2.92 -5.41
CA LEU A 30 17.55 -3.72 -5.40
C LEU A 30 18.02 -4.01 -6.82
N ASP A 31 17.11 -4.46 -7.69
CA ASP A 31 17.40 -4.78 -9.09
C ASP A 31 17.86 -3.53 -9.87
N TYR A 32 17.35 -2.35 -9.51
CA TYR A 32 17.78 -1.09 -10.12
C TYR A 32 19.17 -0.65 -9.63
N VAL A 33 19.43 -0.74 -8.33
CA VAL A 33 20.67 -0.22 -7.72
C VAL A 33 21.88 -1.14 -7.91
N GLU A 34 21.66 -2.45 -8.10
CA GLU A 34 22.71 -3.46 -8.30
C GLU A 34 23.67 -3.11 -9.45
N ALA A 35 23.17 -2.50 -10.52
CA ALA A 35 23.99 -2.08 -11.65
C ALA A 35 25.03 -0.98 -11.33
N TYR A 36 24.89 -0.32 -10.18
CA TYR A 36 25.73 0.81 -9.77
C TYR A 36 26.55 0.53 -8.50
N ALA A 37 26.17 -0.47 -7.71
CA ALA A 37 26.75 -0.77 -6.41
C ALA A 37 27.88 -1.80 -6.50
N ASP A 38 28.85 -1.74 -5.57
CA ASP A 38 29.89 -2.77 -5.46
C ASP A 38 29.35 -4.08 -4.87
N GLU A 39 28.32 -3.96 -4.02
CA GLU A 39 27.67 -5.07 -3.34
C GLU A 39 26.23 -4.72 -2.98
N THR A 40 25.32 -5.68 -3.14
CA THR A 40 23.93 -5.58 -2.70
C THR A 40 23.56 -6.79 -1.86
N PHE A 41 22.81 -6.58 -0.79
CA PHE A 41 22.30 -7.67 0.05
C PHE A 41 20.97 -7.30 0.72
N SER A 42 20.26 -8.31 1.22
CA SER A 42 19.13 -8.16 2.13
C SER A 42 19.47 -8.73 3.50
N ASP A 43 19.10 -8.05 4.58
CA ASP A 43 19.22 -8.60 5.93
C ASP A 43 18.05 -9.53 6.30
N ALA A 44 18.12 -10.15 7.47
CA ALA A 44 17.08 -11.08 7.95
C ALA A 44 15.75 -10.38 8.31
N TYR A 45 15.77 -9.06 8.51
CA TYR A 45 14.56 -8.27 8.73
C TYR A 45 13.88 -7.89 7.40
N GLY A 46 14.61 -7.99 6.29
CA GLY A 46 14.17 -7.67 4.95
C GLY A 46 14.72 -6.36 4.42
N ASN A 47 15.54 -5.61 5.16
CA ASN A 47 16.12 -4.37 4.62
C ASN A 47 17.04 -4.67 3.45
N CYS A 48 16.92 -3.90 2.38
CA CYS A 48 17.82 -3.97 1.23
C CYS A 48 18.92 -2.92 1.35
N VAL A 49 20.16 -3.33 1.10
CA VAL A 49 21.35 -2.50 1.23
C VAL A 49 22.16 -2.56 -0.06
N ALA A 50 22.62 -1.39 -0.49
CA ALA A 50 23.58 -1.23 -1.57
C ALA A 50 24.84 -0.53 -1.01
N VAL A 51 25.99 -1.15 -1.23
CA VAL A 51 27.29 -0.64 -0.77
C VAL A 51 28.02 -0.03 -1.96
N PHE A 52 28.50 1.19 -1.78
CA PHE A 52 29.34 1.91 -2.73
C PHE A 52 30.69 2.22 -2.09
N ASN A 53 31.77 2.13 -2.88
CA ASN A 53 33.14 2.32 -2.42
C ASN A 53 33.49 1.38 -1.24
N LYS A 54 33.33 0.07 -1.46
CA LYS A 54 33.56 -0.95 -0.41
C LYS A 54 34.97 -0.83 0.19
N GLY A 55 35.03 -0.66 1.51
CA GLY A 55 36.28 -0.45 2.27
C GLY A 55 36.68 1.01 2.48
N GLY A 56 35.93 1.96 1.93
CA GLY A 56 36.14 3.40 2.16
C GLY A 56 35.83 3.88 3.58
N SER A 57 36.31 5.08 3.91
CA SER A 57 36.10 5.75 5.21
C SER A 57 36.00 7.27 5.03
N PRO A 58 35.12 7.99 5.78
CA PRO A 58 34.17 7.46 6.77
C PRO A 58 33.01 6.70 6.13
N ARG A 59 32.31 5.87 6.92
CA ARG A 59 31.09 5.18 6.46
C ARG A 59 29.89 6.12 6.62
N LEU A 60 29.16 6.36 5.53
CA LEU A 60 27.91 7.11 5.50
C LEU A 60 26.74 6.16 5.21
N MET A 61 25.60 6.35 5.89
CA MET A 61 24.37 5.61 5.65
C MET A 61 23.28 6.60 5.24
N LEU A 62 22.72 6.38 4.05
CA LEU A 62 21.51 7.03 3.58
C LEU A 62 20.38 6.01 3.67
N ALA A 63 19.28 6.37 4.34
CA ALA A 63 18.17 5.47 4.57
C ALA A 63 16.86 6.12 4.14
N ALA A 64 16.03 5.33 3.45
CA ALA A 64 14.65 5.62 3.12
C ALA A 64 13.84 4.35 3.41
N HIS A 65 12.57 4.50 3.79
CA HIS A 65 11.73 3.34 4.09
C HIS A 65 11.00 2.88 2.81
N ALA A 66 10.93 1.57 2.62
CA ALA A 66 10.34 0.97 1.43
C ALA A 66 8.82 0.74 1.58
N ASP A 67 8.34 0.72 2.82
CA ASP A 67 6.96 0.44 3.12
C ASP A 67 6.04 1.62 2.79
N GLU A 68 4.76 1.32 2.63
CA GLU A 68 3.70 2.30 2.48
C GLU A 68 2.56 2.02 3.46
N ILE A 69 1.83 3.08 3.81
CA ILE A 69 0.60 2.95 4.58
C ILE A 69 -0.45 2.15 3.80
N ALA A 70 -1.21 1.34 4.52
CA ALA A 70 -2.20 0.44 3.96
C ALA A 70 -3.30 0.09 4.97
N LEU A 71 -4.23 -0.75 4.55
CA LEU A 71 -5.20 -1.39 5.41
C LEU A 71 -4.90 -2.90 5.46
N THR A 72 -5.45 -3.62 6.43
CA THR A 72 -5.39 -5.08 6.47
C THR A 72 -6.79 -5.64 6.75
N VAL A 73 -7.14 -6.74 6.07
CA VAL A 73 -8.40 -7.45 6.30
C VAL A 73 -8.40 -8.01 7.72
N ASN A 74 -9.36 -7.60 8.55
CA ASN A 74 -9.44 -7.99 9.95
C ASN A 74 -10.61 -8.94 10.22
N TYR A 75 -11.71 -8.78 9.49
CA TYR A 75 -12.92 -9.60 9.68
C TYR A 75 -13.72 -9.67 8.38
N ILE A 76 -14.39 -10.80 8.15
CA ILE A 76 -15.30 -11.02 7.03
C ILE A 76 -16.67 -11.33 7.63
N ASP A 77 -17.66 -10.51 7.29
CA ASP A 77 -19.01 -10.70 7.80
C ASP A 77 -19.79 -11.78 7.04
N LYS A 78 -21.02 -12.04 7.47
CA LYS A 78 -21.89 -13.06 6.88
C LYS A 78 -22.28 -12.76 5.42
N GLU A 79 -22.36 -11.47 5.05
CA GLU A 79 -22.77 -10.98 3.72
C GLU A 79 -21.57 -10.89 2.77
N GLY A 80 -20.35 -11.02 3.27
CA GLY A 80 -19.12 -11.04 2.48
C GLY A 80 -18.36 -9.70 2.47
N PHE A 81 -18.78 -8.71 3.27
CA PHE A 81 -18.05 -7.47 3.44
C PHE A 81 -16.80 -7.66 4.31
N LEU A 82 -15.72 -6.95 3.95
CA LEU A 82 -14.44 -7.04 4.64
C LEU A 82 -14.22 -5.83 5.55
N TYR A 83 -14.12 -6.06 6.84
CA TYR A 83 -13.77 -5.05 7.82
C TYR A 83 -12.27 -4.99 8.00
N VAL A 84 -11.74 -3.77 8.13
CA VAL A 84 -10.29 -3.51 8.05
C VAL A 84 -9.72 -2.89 9.31
N ARG A 85 -8.40 -3.04 9.47
CA ARG A 85 -7.58 -2.25 10.41
C ARG A 85 -6.58 -1.42 9.65
N LYS A 86 -6.09 -0.36 10.30
CA LYS A 86 -5.01 0.47 9.77
C LYS A 86 -3.68 -0.27 9.86
N LEU A 87 -2.90 -0.19 8.79
CA LEU A 87 -1.49 -0.55 8.74
C LEU A 87 -0.72 0.75 8.47
N GLY A 88 -0.20 1.36 9.53
CA GLY A 88 0.34 2.73 9.49
C GLY A 88 -0.72 3.83 9.65
N GLY A 89 -0.40 5.04 9.18
CA GLY A 89 -1.12 6.29 9.44
C GLY A 89 -2.34 6.58 8.56
N VAL A 90 -3.12 5.58 8.16
CA VAL A 90 -4.27 5.80 7.26
C VAL A 90 -5.36 6.67 7.89
N ASP A 91 -5.81 7.68 7.16
CA ASP A 91 -6.97 8.52 7.52
C ASP A 91 -8.27 7.88 6.97
N PRO A 92 -9.22 7.46 7.84
CA PRO A 92 -10.50 6.90 7.41
C PRO A 92 -11.35 7.86 6.57
N VAL A 93 -11.21 9.18 6.77
CA VAL A 93 -11.94 10.20 6.01
C VAL A 93 -11.51 10.18 4.54
N VAL A 94 -10.21 10.08 4.30
CA VAL A 94 -9.62 10.03 2.94
C VAL A 94 -9.89 8.68 2.28
N ALA A 95 -9.85 7.59 3.05
CA ALA A 95 -10.03 6.22 2.55
C ALA A 95 -11.47 5.94 2.09
N ARG A 96 -12.47 6.68 2.62
CA ARG A 96 -13.88 6.52 2.25
C ARG A 96 -14.08 6.67 0.74
N ALA A 97 -14.89 5.78 0.15
CA ALA A 97 -15.23 5.77 -1.28
C ALA A 97 -14.03 5.57 -2.22
N GLN A 98 -12.86 5.17 -1.71
CA GLN A 98 -11.70 4.85 -2.55
C GLN A 98 -11.80 3.44 -3.11
N ARG A 99 -11.24 3.27 -4.32
CA ARG A 99 -10.97 1.95 -4.90
C ARG A 99 -9.72 1.38 -4.25
N VAL A 100 -9.74 0.07 -4.02
CA VAL A 100 -8.65 -0.66 -3.37
C VAL A 100 -8.28 -1.93 -4.11
N VAL A 101 -7.07 -2.41 -3.83
CA VAL A 101 -6.57 -3.72 -4.21
C VAL A 101 -6.17 -4.47 -2.94
N ILE A 102 -6.78 -5.65 -2.73
CA ILE A 102 -6.40 -6.62 -1.72
C ILE A 102 -5.33 -7.53 -2.32
N HIS A 103 -4.16 -7.63 -1.67
CA HIS A 103 -3.04 -8.45 -2.14
C HIS A 103 -3.09 -9.83 -1.51
N THR A 104 -3.63 -10.79 -2.24
CA THR A 104 -3.82 -12.16 -1.75
C THR A 104 -2.73 -13.09 -2.30
N ALA A 105 -2.60 -14.28 -1.71
CA ALA A 105 -1.70 -15.32 -2.23
C ALA A 105 -2.06 -15.81 -3.65
N HIS A 106 -3.31 -15.61 -4.09
CA HIS A 106 -3.81 -16.04 -5.40
C HIS A 106 -3.90 -14.90 -6.42
N GLY A 107 -3.38 -13.72 -6.06
CA GLY A 107 -3.38 -12.53 -6.91
C GLY A 107 -4.23 -11.39 -6.35
N PRO A 108 -4.25 -10.24 -7.04
CA PRO A 108 -4.96 -9.06 -6.58
C PRO A 108 -6.48 -9.22 -6.71
N VAL A 109 -7.20 -8.88 -5.65
CA VAL A 109 -8.67 -8.77 -5.65
C VAL A 109 -9.04 -7.29 -5.57
N LYS A 110 -9.96 -6.84 -6.43
CA LYS A 110 -10.42 -5.44 -6.43
C LYS A 110 -11.57 -5.27 -5.46
N GLY A 111 -11.64 -4.10 -4.83
CA GLY A 111 -12.77 -3.72 -3.99
C GLY A 111 -12.98 -2.22 -3.93
N VAL A 112 -14.05 -1.81 -3.26
CA VAL A 112 -14.35 -0.41 -2.95
C VAL A 112 -14.62 -0.25 -1.47
N ILE A 113 -14.06 0.81 -0.87
CA ILE A 113 -14.32 1.14 0.53
C ILE A 113 -15.70 1.79 0.63
N GLY A 114 -16.63 1.06 1.22
CA GLY A 114 -17.93 1.57 1.65
C GLY A 114 -17.90 2.09 3.09
N ASN A 115 -18.98 2.75 3.47
CA ASN A 115 -19.24 3.13 4.84
C ASN A 115 -20.76 3.10 5.08
N VAL A 116 -21.20 3.01 6.33
CA VAL A 116 -22.63 3.03 6.65
C VAL A 116 -23.28 4.31 6.11
N ALA A 117 -24.42 4.17 5.44
CA ALA A 117 -25.10 5.30 4.80
C ALA A 117 -25.45 6.38 5.84
N PRO A 118 -25.15 7.67 5.57
CA PRO A 118 -25.42 8.77 6.52
C PRO A 118 -26.89 8.93 6.94
N HIS A 119 -27.81 8.32 6.20
CA HIS A 119 -29.26 8.44 6.38
C HIS A 119 -29.80 7.33 7.29
N LEU A 120 -29.00 6.28 7.52
CA LEU A 120 -29.28 5.16 8.42
C LEU A 120 -28.59 5.34 9.78
N THR A 121 -27.54 6.16 9.83
CA THR A 121 -27.01 6.68 11.09
C THR A 121 -28.06 7.63 11.65
N LYS A 122 -28.65 7.28 12.81
CA LYS A 122 -29.61 8.14 13.51
C LYS A 122 -29.06 9.56 13.56
N GLN A 123 -29.93 10.56 13.38
CA GLN A 123 -29.64 11.99 13.51
C GLN A 123 -29.11 12.30 14.92
N GLU A 124 -27.90 11.85 15.25
CA GLU A 124 -27.12 12.45 16.30
C GLU A 124 -26.71 13.82 15.79
N LYS A 125 -26.93 14.83 16.63
CA LYS A 125 -26.76 16.25 16.32
C LYS A 125 -25.31 16.63 15.93
N ASP A 126 -24.39 15.67 15.90
CA ASP A 126 -23.03 15.82 15.42
C ASP A 126 -22.71 14.82 14.30
N ARG A 127 -22.35 15.34 13.13
CA ARG A 127 -21.70 14.57 12.06
C ARG A 127 -20.30 14.18 12.54
N ARG A 128 -20.18 13.07 13.28
CA ARG A 128 -18.86 12.52 13.64
C ARG A 128 -18.14 12.05 12.38
N LEU A 129 -16.84 12.32 12.30
CA LEU A 129 -15.98 11.78 11.25
C LEU A 129 -16.00 10.24 11.29
N PRO A 130 -15.93 9.56 10.12
CA PRO A 130 -15.87 8.11 10.09
C PRO A 130 -14.64 7.62 10.85
N GLU A 131 -14.82 6.57 11.65
CA GLU A 131 -13.72 5.81 12.22
C GLU A 131 -13.39 4.60 11.35
N ILE A 132 -12.22 4.00 11.55
CA ILE A 132 -11.81 2.82 10.77
C ILE A 132 -12.79 1.66 10.90
N SER A 133 -13.44 1.53 12.06
CA SER A 133 -14.47 0.52 12.33
C SER A 133 -15.75 0.71 11.52
N ASP A 134 -15.97 1.91 10.98
CA ASP A 134 -17.14 2.22 10.15
C ASP A 134 -16.90 1.89 8.67
N LEU A 135 -15.65 1.59 8.31
CA LEU A 135 -15.25 1.25 6.95
C LEU A 135 -15.30 -0.25 6.72
N PHE A 136 -15.83 -0.61 5.55
CA PHE A 136 -15.82 -1.96 5.03
C PHE A 136 -15.46 -1.95 3.55
N ILE A 137 -14.91 -3.04 3.05
CA ILE A 137 -14.63 -3.22 1.63
C ILE A 137 -15.67 -4.16 1.06
N ASP A 138 -16.29 -3.71 -0.03
CA ASP A 138 -17.12 -4.53 -0.89
C ASP A 138 -16.27 -5.07 -2.05
N ILE A 139 -16.30 -6.39 -2.23
CA ILE A 139 -15.63 -7.12 -3.32
C ILE A 139 -16.62 -7.77 -4.29
N GLY A 140 -17.92 -7.47 -4.18
CA GLY A 140 -18.97 -7.92 -5.09
C GLY A 140 -19.41 -9.36 -4.89
N VAL A 141 -19.41 -9.85 -3.65
CA VAL A 141 -19.86 -11.21 -3.29
C VAL A 141 -21.05 -11.17 -2.32
N ASP A 142 -21.76 -12.28 -2.17
CA ASP A 142 -23.03 -12.36 -1.45
C ASP A 142 -22.96 -13.14 -0.13
N SER A 143 -21.77 -13.61 0.25
CA SER A 143 -21.61 -14.44 1.43
C SER A 143 -20.17 -14.47 1.93
N ARG A 144 -20.02 -14.71 3.23
CA ARG A 144 -18.72 -14.99 3.86
C ARG A 144 -17.93 -16.06 3.13
N ARG A 145 -18.59 -17.16 2.76
CA ARG A 145 -17.94 -18.31 2.09
C ARG A 145 -17.44 -17.94 0.69
N ALA A 146 -18.13 -17.06 -0.02
CA ALA A 146 -17.67 -16.56 -1.31
C ALA A 146 -16.45 -15.63 -1.12
N ALA A 147 -16.48 -14.75 -0.12
CA ALA A 147 -15.36 -13.88 0.22
C ALA A 147 -14.10 -14.68 0.63
N GLU A 148 -14.24 -15.68 1.51
CA GLU A 148 -13.13 -16.52 2.00
C GLU A 148 -12.43 -17.34 0.89
N LYS A 149 -13.06 -17.51 -0.28
CA LYS A 149 -12.41 -18.10 -1.47
C LYS A 149 -11.45 -17.14 -2.17
N LEU A 150 -11.67 -15.83 -1.98
CA LEU A 150 -10.94 -14.77 -2.68
C LEU A 150 -9.90 -14.13 -1.77
N VAL A 151 -10.22 -13.91 -0.48
CA VAL A 151 -9.41 -13.14 0.47
C VAL A 151 -9.29 -13.85 1.82
N ARG A 152 -8.26 -13.52 2.58
CA ARG A 152 -8.03 -14.01 3.96
C ARG A 152 -7.87 -12.85 4.93
N ILE A 153 -8.19 -13.12 6.20
CA ILE A 153 -7.81 -12.22 7.31
C ILE A 153 -6.29 -12.11 7.32
N GLY A 154 -5.78 -10.88 7.41
CA GLY A 154 -4.38 -10.53 7.33
C GLY A 154 -3.93 -9.99 5.97
N ASP A 155 -4.67 -10.25 4.88
CA ASP A 155 -4.29 -9.76 3.55
C ASP A 155 -4.19 -8.23 3.55
N PRO A 156 -3.07 -7.65 3.08
CA PRO A 156 -2.91 -6.21 3.05
C PRO A 156 -3.66 -5.60 1.87
N VAL A 157 -4.06 -4.35 2.03
CA VAL A 157 -4.93 -3.63 1.11
C VAL A 157 -4.35 -2.24 0.84
N THR A 158 -4.08 -1.94 -0.43
CA THR A 158 -3.61 -0.61 -0.85
C THR A 158 -4.71 0.12 -1.62
N LEU A 159 -4.66 1.45 -1.61
CA LEU A 159 -5.48 2.24 -2.52
C LEU A 159 -5.04 2.00 -3.97
N THR A 160 -5.96 2.15 -4.91
CA THR A 160 -5.70 1.97 -6.35
C THR A 160 -4.90 3.08 -7.05
N PRO A 161 -4.89 4.38 -6.65
CA PRO A 161 -4.25 5.42 -7.46
C PRO A 161 -2.81 5.08 -7.83
N GLU A 162 -2.57 5.02 -9.14
CA GLU A 162 -1.25 4.79 -9.75
C GLU A 162 -0.56 6.12 -10.03
N PHE A 163 0.72 6.07 -10.37
CA PHE A 163 1.52 7.22 -10.77
C PHE A 163 0.97 7.90 -12.03
N GLU A 164 0.66 9.18 -11.91
CA GLU A 164 0.16 10.03 -13.00
C GLU A 164 0.90 11.37 -13.01
N VAL A 165 1.21 11.88 -14.21
CA VAL A 165 1.72 13.24 -14.37
C VAL A 165 0.54 14.17 -14.52
N LEU A 166 0.37 15.10 -13.57
CA LEU A 166 -0.72 16.07 -13.59
C LEU A 166 -0.43 17.20 -14.58
N HIS A 167 0.77 17.78 -14.49
CA HIS A 167 1.17 18.90 -15.34
C HIS A 167 2.68 19.14 -15.24
N GLY A 168 3.38 19.21 -16.37
CA GLY A 168 4.82 19.44 -16.39
C GLY A 168 5.57 18.42 -15.53
N ASP A 169 6.30 18.92 -14.52
CA ASP A 169 7.07 18.10 -13.57
C ASP A 169 6.28 17.72 -12.30
N ILE A 170 4.97 17.99 -12.25
CA ILE A 170 4.11 17.64 -11.12
C ILE A 170 3.43 16.30 -11.37
N ALA A 171 3.65 15.36 -10.45
CA ALA A 171 3.04 14.03 -10.47
C ALA A 171 2.24 13.78 -9.18
N VAL A 172 1.29 12.85 -9.28
CA VAL A 172 0.53 12.29 -8.16
C VAL A 172 0.70 10.78 -8.16
N ALA A 173 0.85 10.20 -6.98
CA ALA A 173 0.85 8.76 -6.79
C ALA A 173 0.57 8.43 -5.33
N ARG A 174 0.18 7.18 -5.05
CA ARG A 174 0.34 6.62 -3.70
C ARG A 174 1.83 6.46 -3.37
N ALA A 175 2.19 6.30 -2.10
CA ALA A 175 3.52 5.85 -1.67
C ALA A 175 4.73 6.72 -2.12
N PHE A 176 4.55 8.02 -2.38
CA PHE A 176 5.69 8.93 -2.48
C PHE A 176 6.46 9.04 -1.16
N ASP A 177 5.74 8.99 -0.03
CA ASP A 177 6.35 8.80 1.28
C ASP A 177 6.71 7.31 1.46
N ASN A 178 7.98 6.89 1.43
CA ASN A 178 9.23 7.66 1.26
C ASN A 178 10.07 7.12 0.08
N ARG A 179 9.44 6.99 -1.09
CA ARG A 179 10.05 6.48 -2.33
C ARG A 179 10.63 7.60 -3.21
N VAL A 180 10.61 8.84 -2.75
CA VAL A 180 11.14 10.04 -3.42
C VAL A 180 12.05 10.82 -2.48
#